data_AF-A0A545WB39-F1
#
_entry.id   AF-A0A545WB39-F1
#
_cell.length_a   1.000
_cell.length_b   1.000
_cell.length_c   1.000
_cell.angle_alpha   90.00
_cell.angle_beta   90.00
_cell.angle_gamma   90.00
#
_symmetry.space_group_name_H-M   'P 1'
#
loop_
_entity.id
_entity.type
_entity.pdbx_description
1 polymer ?
#
loop_
_entity_poly.entity_id
_entity_poly.type
_entity_poly.pdbx_seq_one_letter_code
_entity_poly.pdbx_strand_id
1 'polypeptide(L)'
;MATEIGPRVFPEGLPNIFQLQDQIEDAWDNGYNSRGREETGGIKGTRKFIGTQEAQALFSNLNIKCSPRRFQDSKERPAFEQVVDDIDSYFQRSCPSIEEDGTKVHSTMLPPIYFQRPGHSSVIIGLEKTVQNERHLLIFDPGHRYQDATHSLQAFSQRRKQDTLEPYRLRFEKLRKYDTFELLYLTLGAED
;
A
#
# COMPACT_ATOMS: atom_id res chain seq x y z
N MET A 1 -10.28 -13.16 9.87
CA MET A 1 -10.50 -13.55 8.46
C MET A 1 -9.44 -13.00 7.49
N ALA A 2 -8.61 -12.00 7.84
CA ALA A 2 -7.61 -11.42 6.91
C ALA A 2 -6.29 -12.22 6.72
N THR A 3 -6.16 -13.44 7.26
CA THR A 3 -4.89 -14.19 7.31
C THR A 3 -4.91 -15.56 6.63
N GLU A 4 -6.04 -16.00 6.06
CA GLU A 4 -6.14 -17.38 5.55
C GLU A 4 -5.53 -17.59 4.16
N ILE A 5 -5.36 -16.53 3.36
CA ILE A 5 -5.03 -16.64 1.92
C ILE A 5 -3.70 -15.96 1.54
N GLY A 6 -2.98 -15.39 2.51
CA GLY A 6 -1.68 -14.76 2.28
C GLY A 6 -0.53 -15.78 2.27
N PRO A 7 0.55 -15.56 1.51
CA PRO A 7 1.74 -16.41 1.57
C PRO A 7 2.25 -16.51 3.01
N ARG A 8 2.27 -17.71 3.59
CA ARG A 8 2.83 -17.96 4.94
C ARG A 8 4.35 -18.03 4.91
N VAL A 9 4.96 -16.98 4.37
CA VAL A 9 6.40 -16.92 4.11
C VAL A 9 7.21 -16.66 5.38
N PHE A 10 6.56 -16.20 6.45
CA PHE A 10 7.19 -15.89 7.72
C PHE A 10 6.57 -16.71 8.87
N PRO A 11 6.87 -18.01 8.96
CA PRO A 11 6.27 -18.90 9.96
C PRO A 11 6.66 -18.53 11.40
N GLU A 12 7.83 -17.92 11.60
CA GLU A 12 8.34 -17.49 12.91
C GLU A 12 7.93 -16.06 13.30
N GLY A 13 7.10 -15.41 12.47
CA GLY A 13 6.65 -14.03 12.66
C GLY A 13 7.33 -13.02 11.73
N LEU A 14 6.86 -11.77 11.75
CA LEU A 14 7.32 -10.73 10.83
C LEU A 14 8.83 -10.43 11.03
N PRO A 15 9.61 -10.29 9.94
CA PRO A 15 11.02 -9.97 10.03
C PRO A 15 11.23 -8.55 10.59
N ASN A 16 12.29 -8.38 11.36
CA ASN A 16 12.76 -7.06 11.79
C ASN A 16 13.51 -6.34 10.64
N ILE A 17 13.86 -5.07 10.86
CA ILE A 17 14.51 -4.25 9.82
C ILE A 17 15.85 -4.82 9.34
N PHE A 18 16.67 -5.39 10.23
CA PHE A 18 17.94 -6.00 9.82
C PHE A 18 17.72 -7.26 9.00
N GLN A 19 16.77 -8.11 9.40
CA GLN A 19 16.38 -9.29 8.62
C GLN A 19 15.82 -8.90 7.24
N LEU A 20 15.06 -7.81 7.15
CA LEU A 20 14.58 -7.29 5.86
C LEU A 20 15.74 -6.81 4.97
N GLN A 21 16.72 -6.10 5.55
CA GLN A 21 17.93 -5.71 4.82
C GLN A 21 18.69 -6.92 4.30
N ASP A 22 18.83 -7.96 5.14
CA ASP A 22 19.48 -9.20 4.74
C ASP A 22 18.74 -9.88 3.58
N GLN A 23 17.42 -10.05 3.70
CA GLN A 23 16.61 -10.71 2.68
C GLN A 23 16.54 -9.95 1.34
N ILE A 24 16.59 -8.61 1.36
CA ILE A 24 16.67 -7.79 0.15
C ILE A 24 18.02 -7.98 -0.54
N GLU A 25 19.12 -8.00 0.22
CA GLU A 25 20.44 -8.26 -0.35
C GLU A 25 20.56 -9.68 -0.90
N ASP A 26 19.97 -10.67 -0.21
CA ASP A 26 19.91 -12.04 -0.70
C ASP A 26 19.09 -12.13 -2.01
N ALA A 27 18.03 -11.32 -2.14
CA ALA A 27 17.27 -11.22 -3.39
C ALA A 27 18.12 -10.67 -4.54
N TRP A 28 18.97 -9.68 -4.27
CA TRP A 28 19.93 -9.17 -5.25
C TRP A 28 20.95 -10.24 -5.65
N ASP A 29 21.46 -11.02 -4.71
CA ASP A 29 22.42 -12.09 -4.96
C ASP A 29 21.79 -13.24 -5.77
N ASN A 30 20.48 -13.46 -5.63
CA ASN A 30 19.69 -14.38 -6.44
C ASN A 30 19.24 -13.80 -7.80
N GLY A 31 19.65 -12.57 -8.14
CA GLY A 31 19.45 -11.94 -9.45
C GLY A 31 18.17 -11.11 -9.60
N TYR A 32 17.39 -10.91 -8.54
CA TYR A 32 16.21 -10.04 -8.59
C TYR A 32 16.59 -8.59 -8.34
N ASN A 33 16.32 -7.67 -9.30
CA ASN A 33 16.63 -6.24 -9.18
C ASN A 33 18.05 -5.95 -8.64
N SER A 34 19.05 -6.75 -9.05
CA SER A 34 20.41 -6.73 -8.50
C SER A 34 21.12 -5.37 -8.64
N ARG A 35 20.70 -4.55 -9.61
CA ARG A 35 21.15 -3.16 -9.78
C ARG A 35 20.94 -2.31 -8.51
N GLY A 36 19.96 -2.62 -7.67
CA GLY A 36 19.75 -1.94 -6.38
C GLY A 36 20.98 -2.00 -5.47
N ARG A 37 21.79 -3.08 -5.54
CA ARG A 37 23.05 -3.17 -4.80
C ARG A 37 24.06 -2.13 -5.26
N GLU A 38 24.17 -1.90 -6.58
CA GLU A 38 25.09 -0.91 -7.16
C GLU A 38 24.64 0.52 -6.86
N GLU A 39 23.34 0.80 -7.00
CA GLU A 39 22.75 2.13 -6.78
C GLU A 39 22.84 2.58 -5.32
N THR A 40 22.71 1.63 -4.39
CA THR A 40 22.75 1.91 -2.95
C THR A 40 24.14 1.71 -2.36
N GLY A 41 25.01 0.90 -2.96
CA GLY A 41 26.24 0.40 -2.34
C GLY A 41 25.99 -0.57 -1.18
N GLY A 42 24.91 -1.35 -1.24
CA GLY A 42 24.45 -2.23 -0.17
C GLY A 42 23.65 -1.50 0.92
N ILE A 43 22.77 -2.22 1.60
CA ILE A 43 21.85 -1.67 2.61
C ILE A 43 21.98 -2.31 4.00
N LYS A 44 22.64 -3.46 4.13
CA LYS A 44 22.89 -4.14 5.42
C LYS A 44 23.52 -3.20 6.45
N GLY A 45 22.88 -3.08 7.62
CA GLY A 45 23.34 -2.26 8.74
C GLY A 45 23.25 -0.74 8.49
N THR A 46 22.62 -0.30 7.41
CA THR A 46 22.52 1.11 7.05
C THR A 46 21.16 1.71 7.41
N ARG A 47 21.01 3.03 7.22
CA ARG A 47 19.74 3.77 7.28
C ARG A 47 19.32 4.30 5.91
N LYS A 48 19.82 3.68 4.84
CA LYS A 48 19.49 4.10 3.46
C LYS A 48 18.01 3.86 3.21
N PHE A 49 17.39 4.76 2.45
CA PHE A 49 16.02 4.56 2.02
C PHE A 49 15.97 3.46 0.97
N ILE A 50 14.89 2.70 1.04
CA ILE A 50 14.49 1.70 0.06
C ILE A 50 13.17 2.15 -0.58
N GLY A 51 12.79 1.54 -1.68
CA GLY A 51 11.52 1.81 -2.34
C GLY A 51 10.91 0.59 -3.01
N THR A 52 10.14 0.85 -4.06
CA THR A 52 9.40 -0.15 -4.84
C THR A 52 10.31 -1.26 -5.37
N GLN A 53 11.53 -0.92 -5.81
CA GLN A 53 12.48 -1.88 -6.39
C GLN A 53 12.96 -2.91 -5.36
N GLU A 54 13.33 -2.49 -4.16
CA GLU A 54 13.73 -3.38 -3.08
C GLU A 54 12.56 -4.23 -2.58
N ALA A 55 11.38 -3.63 -2.44
CA ALA A 55 10.17 -4.35 -2.05
C ALA A 55 9.80 -5.44 -3.08
N GLN A 56 9.90 -5.13 -4.38
CA GLN A 56 9.67 -6.09 -5.45
C GLN A 56 10.74 -7.18 -5.46
N ALA A 57 12.02 -6.85 -5.24
CA ALA A 57 13.11 -7.82 -5.17
C ALA A 57 12.85 -8.85 -4.07
N LEU A 58 12.52 -8.34 -2.87
CA LEU A 58 12.16 -9.16 -1.72
C LEU A 58 10.98 -10.08 -2.05
N PHE A 59 9.87 -9.53 -2.53
CA PHE A 59 8.69 -10.32 -2.85
C PHE A 59 8.97 -11.39 -3.92
N SER A 60 9.75 -11.05 -4.95
CA SER A 60 10.13 -12.00 -6.01
C SER A 60 10.95 -13.15 -5.45
N ASN A 61 11.94 -12.85 -4.60
CA ASN A 61 12.78 -13.86 -3.95
C ASN A 61 12.00 -14.77 -3.00
N LEU A 62 10.93 -14.23 -2.40
CA LEU A 62 10.00 -14.95 -1.53
C LEU A 62 8.88 -15.69 -2.29
N ASN A 63 8.93 -15.70 -3.63
CA ASN A 63 7.89 -16.25 -4.51
C ASN A 63 6.49 -15.63 -4.29
N ILE A 64 6.45 -14.38 -3.85
CA ILE A 64 5.23 -13.59 -3.72
C ILE A 64 5.05 -12.80 -5.02
N LYS A 65 4.05 -13.18 -5.82
CA LYS A 65 3.76 -12.49 -7.07
C LYS A 65 3.29 -11.05 -6.80
N CYS A 66 3.96 -10.09 -7.42
CA CYS A 66 3.63 -8.68 -7.29
C CYS A 66 3.84 -7.94 -8.62
N SER A 67 3.14 -6.83 -8.79
CA SER A 67 3.18 -5.99 -9.98
C SER A 67 3.44 -4.54 -9.58
N PRO A 68 4.63 -3.99 -9.87
CA PRO A 68 4.86 -2.56 -9.74
C PRO A 68 4.15 -1.81 -10.88
N ARG A 69 3.69 -0.59 -10.60
CA ARG A 69 3.20 0.38 -11.59
C ARG A 69 3.76 1.74 -11.25
N ARG A 70 4.27 2.44 -12.25
CA ARG A 70 4.78 3.79 -12.12
C ARG A 70 3.82 4.77 -12.77
N PHE A 71 3.57 5.86 -12.08
CA PHE A 71 2.73 6.96 -12.54
C PHE A 71 3.58 8.23 -12.56
N GLN A 72 3.37 9.04 -13.59
CA GLN A 72 4.04 10.33 -13.71
C GLN A 72 3.12 11.34 -14.39
N ASP A 73 3.39 12.62 -14.16
CA ASP A 73 2.66 13.68 -14.82
C ASP A 73 2.77 13.54 -16.34
N SER A 74 1.63 13.74 -17.00
CA SER A 74 1.54 13.77 -18.45
C SER A 74 0.95 15.11 -18.89
N LYS A 75 1.03 15.41 -20.18
CA LYS A 75 0.40 16.62 -20.75
C LYS A 75 -1.12 16.64 -20.54
N GLU A 76 -1.73 15.46 -20.47
CA GLU A 76 -3.17 15.29 -20.40
C GLU A 76 -3.66 15.19 -18.96
N ARG A 77 -2.85 14.59 -18.07
CA ARG A 77 -3.29 14.21 -16.73
C ARG A 77 -2.19 14.21 -15.68
N PRO A 78 -2.41 14.81 -14.50
CA PRO A 78 -1.51 14.70 -13.36
C PRO A 78 -1.38 13.26 -12.84
N ALA A 79 -0.21 12.92 -12.29
CA ALA A 79 0.10 11.58 -11.78
C ALA A 79 -0.84 11.18 -10.64
N PHE A 80 -1.18 12.12 -9.74
CA PHE A 80 -2.03 11.81 -8.59
C PHE A 80 -3.44 11.38 -9.02
N GLU A 81 -3.99 11.92 -10.10
CA GLU A 81 -5.30 11.51 -10.60
C GLU A 81 -5.26 10.10 -11.18
N GLN A 82 -4.19 9.78 -11.91
CA GLN A 82 -3.96 8.43 -12.45
C GLN A 82 -3.86 7.40 -11.33
N VAL A 83 -3.12 7.72 -10.26
CA VAL A 83 -2.98 6.87 -9.06
C VAL A 83 -4.34 6.62 -8.41
N VAL A 84 -5.13 7.67 -8.19
CA VAL A 84 -6.44 7.54 -7.53
C VAL A 84 -7.37 6.67 -8.36
N ASP A 85 -7.40 6.84 -9.68
CA ASP A 85 -8.23 6.02 -10.57
C ASP A 85 -7.79 4.55 -10.61
N ASP A 86 -6.48 4.27 -10.60
CA ASP A 86 -5.96 2.90 -10.60
C ASP A 86 -6.28 2.18 -9.27
N ILE A 87 -6.18 2.89 -8.14
CA ILE A 87 -6.57 2.38 -6.82
C ILE A 87 -8.08 2.14 -6.73
N ASP A 88 -8.89 3.07 -7.24
CA ASP A 88 -10.34 2.93 -7.29
C ASP A 88 -10.74 1.68 -8.11
N SER A 89 -10.14 1.53 -9.29
CA SER A 89 -10.31 0.36 -10.16
C SER A 89 -9.83 -0.93 -9.50
N TYR A 90 -8.82 -0.89 -8.63
CA TYR A 90 -8.35 -2.06 -7.88
C TYR A 90 -9.41 -2.56 -6.90
N PHE A 91 -9.94 -1.69 -6.04
CA PHE A 91 -10.91 -2.08 -5.02
C PHE A 91 -12.29 -2.42 -5.60
N GLN A 92 -12.69 -1.80 -6.72
CA GLN A 92 -13.94 -2.10 -7.40
C GLN A 92 -14.02 -3.55 -7.92
N ARG A 93 -12.90 -4.21 -8.22
CA ARG A 93 -12.89 -5.62 -8.68
C ARG A 93 -13.52 -6.58 -7.69
N SER A 94 -13.44 -6.27 -6.39
CA SER A 94 -14.05 -7.07 -5.33
C SER A 94 -15.44 -6.56 -4.91
N CYS A 95 -15.94 -5.50 -5.55
CA CYS A 95 -17.21 -4.85 -5.24
C CYS A 95 -18.01 -4.52 -6.52
N PRO A 96 -18.37 -5.50 -7.37
CA PRO A 96 -19.07 -5.23 -8.64
C PRO A 96 -20.50 -4.70 -8.49
N SER A 97 -21.10 -4.77 -7.29
CA SER A 97 -22.53 -4.48 -7.04
C SER A 97 -22.73 -3.45 -5.91
N ILE A 98 -22.09 -2.28 -6.00
CA ILE A 98 -22.26 -1.16 -5.04
C ILE A 98 -23.73 -0.71 -4.94
N GLU A 99 -24.57 -1.03 -5.94
CA GLU A 99 -25.94 -0.51 -6.04
C GLU A 99 -27.05 -1.49 -5.60
N GLU A 100 -26.78 -2.80 -5.45
CA GLU A 100 -27.88 -3.79 -5.33
C GLU A 100 -28.32 -4.13 -3.89
N ASP A 101 -27.49 -3.87 -2.86
CA ASP A 101 -27.79 -4.28 -1.47
C ASP A 101 -27.87 -3.11 -0.47
N GLY A 102 -27.65 -1.87 -0.92
CA GLY A 102 -27.66 -0.67 -0.05
C GLY A 102 -26.57 -0.62 1.03
N THR A 103 -25.69 -1.62 1.08
CA THR A 103 -24.54 -1.71 1.99
C THR A 103 -23.48 -0.66 1.59
N LYS A 104 -23.13 0.24 2.52
CA LYS A 104 -22.18 1.36 2.26
C LYS A 104 -20.71 1.01 2.49
N VAL A 105 -20.43 -0.11 3.17
CA VAL A 105 -19.07 -0.52 3.54
C VAL A 105 -18.82 -1.91 3.01
N HIS A 106 -17.88 -2.02 2.07
CA HIS A 106 -17.52 -3.29 1.47
C HIS A 106 -16.13 -3.70 1.95
N SER A 107 -16.09 -4.76 2.74
CA SER A 107 -14.83 -5.38 3.13
C SER A 107 -14.40 -6.36 2.04
N THR A 108 -13.15 -6.30 1.62
CA THR A 108 -12.60 -7.15 0.56
C THR A 108 -11.48 -8.00 1.11
N MET A 109 -11.16 -9.10 0.41
CA MET A 109 -9.96 -9.89 0.67
C MET A 109 -8.77 -9.44 -0.19
N LEU A 110 -8.90 -8.31 -0.90
CA LEU A 110 -7.82 -7.75 -1.68
C LEU A 110 -6.67 -7.33 -0.76
N PRO A 111 -5.42 -7.66 -1.10
CA PRO A 111 -4.26 -7.18 -0.35
C PRO A 111 -4.16 -5.65 -0.32
N PRO A 112 -3.54 -5.07 0.72
CA PRO A 112 -3.20 -3.66 0.73
C PRO A 112 -2.13 -3.34 -0.33
N ILE A 113 -2.02 -2.07 -0.70
CA ILE A 113 -1.13 -1.60 -1.78
C ILE A 113 0.04 -0.85 -1.16
N TYR A 114 1.28 -1.22 -1.51
CA TYR A 114 2.44 -0.42 -1.14
C TYR A 114 2.49 0.82 -2.03
N PHE A 115 2.54 2.00 -1.40
CA PHE A 115 2.48 3.30 -2.05
C PHE A 115 3.77 4.06 -1.81
N GLN A 116 4.52 4.29 -2.89
CA GLN A 116 5.75 5.06 -2.89
C GLN A 116 5.52 6.42 -3.54
N ARG A 117 6.07 7.44 -2.91
CA ARG A 117 6.26 8.79 -3.47
C ARG A 117 7.68 9.27 -3.17
N PRO A 118 8.15 10.38 -3.77
CA PRO A 118 9.44 10.95 -3.44
C PRO A 118 9.60 11.19 -1.92
N GLY A 119 10.60 10.53 -1.34
CA GLY A 119 10.99 10.67 0.06
C GLY A 119 10.10 9.98 1.10
N HIS A 120 9.06 9.22 0.71
CA HIS A 120 8.20 8.55 1.68
C HIS A 120 7.43 7.36 1.08
N SER A 121 7.19 6.35 1.91
CA SER A 121 6.31 5.22 1.58
C SER A 121 5.20 5.06 2.62
N SER A 122 4.06 4.52 2.18
CA SER A 122 2.91 4.23 3.03
C SER A 122 2.16 3.03 2.46
N VAL A 123 1.12 2.57 3.16
CA VAL A 123 0.31 1.44 2.72
C VAL A 123 -1.13 1.90 2.54
N ILE A 124 -1.69 1.72 1.34
CA ILE A 124 -3.11 1.97 1.07
C ILE A 124 -3.91 0.74 1.51
N ILE A 125 -4.93 0.95 2.33
CA ILE A 125 -5.81 -0.11 2.86
C ILE A 125 -7.26 -0.01 2.37
N GLY A 126 -7.61 1.07 1.66
CA GLY A 126 -8.95 1.25 1.13
C GLY A 126 -9.17 2.61 0.47
N LEU A 127 -10.41 2.83 0.03
CA LEU A 127 -10.87 4.06 -0.59
C LEU A 127 -12.29 4.38 -0.09
N GLU A 128 -12.52 5.63 0.27
CA GLU A 128 -13.83 6.18 0.62
C GLU A 128 -14.34 7.06 -0.52
N LYS A 129 -15.60 6.88 -0.90
CA LYS A 129 -16.32 7.78 -1.81
C LYS A 129 -17.41 8.52 -1.06
N THR A 130 -17.40 9.84 -1.10
CA THR A 130 -18.45 10.66 -0.49
C THR A 130 -19.67 10.73 -1.40
N VAL A 131 -20.80 11.17 -0.85
CA VAL A 131 -22.02 11.44 -1.64
C VAL A 131 -21.83 12.55 -2.68
N GLN A 132 -20.78 13.37 -2.53
CA GLN A 132 -20.39 14.41 -3.49
C GLN A 132 -19.41 13.87 -4.55
N ASN A 133 -19.20 12.55 -4.59
CA ASN A 133 -18.24 11.86 -5.46
C ASN A 133 -16.78 12.28 -5.21
N GLU A 134 -16.48 12.85 -4.03
CA GLU A 134 -15.10 13.03 -3.59
C GLU A 134 -14.53 11.68 -3.17
N ARG A 135 -13.24 11.49 -3.40
CA ARG A 135 -12.53 10.25 -3.10
C ARG A 135 -11.46 10.54 -2.04
N HIS A 136 -11.31 9.64 -1.09
CA HIS A 136 -10.24 9.71 -0.08
C HIS A 136 -9.55 8.36 0.01
N LEU A 137 -8.22 8.34 -0.03
CA LEU A 137 -7.47 7.12 0.21
C LEU A 137 -7.38 6.88 1.71
N LEU A 138 -7.54 5.62 2.12
CA LEU A 138 -7.31 5.18 3.49
C LEU A 138 -5.93 4.55 3.57
N ILE A 139 -5.09 5.02 4.49
CA ILE A 139 -3.69 4.63 4.58
C ILE A 139 -3.25 4.27 6.00
N PHE A 140 -2.24 3.41 6.08
CA PHE A 140 -1.32 3.34 7.20
C PHE A 140 0.00 4.00 6.82
N ASP A 141 0.37 5.03 7.58
CA ASP A 141 1.60 5.81 7.40
C ASP A 141 2.57 5.50 8.55
N PRO A 142 3.76 4.92 8.29
CA PRO A 142 4.73 4.62 9.33
C PRO A 142 5.30 5.88 10.02
N GLY A 143 5.18 7.04 9.39
CA GLY A 143 5.53 8.33 9.98
C GLY A 143 4.46 8.89 10.92
N HIS A 144 3.29 8.27 11.00
CA HIS A 144 2.20 8.69 11.88
C HIS A 144 2.09 7.81 13.12
N ARG A 145 1.94 8.44 14.29
CA ARG A 145 1.63 7.73 15.53
C ARG A 145 0.13 7.66 15.71
N TYR A 146 -0.45 6.52 15.36
CA TYR A 146 -1.85 6.24 15.63
C TYR A 146 -2.04 6.06 17.14
N GLN A 147 -3.06 6.71 17.71
CA GLN A 147 -3.46 6.43 19.09
C GLN A 147 -4.04 5.03 19.17
N ASP A 148 -3.78 4.31 20.26
CA ASP A 148 -4.28 2.95 20.48
C ASP A 148 -5.80 2.90 20.34
N ALA A 149 -6.27 2.35 19.22
CA ALA A 149 -7.68 2.21 18.90
C ALA A 149 -8.40 1.23 19.86
N THR A 150 -7.64 0.46 20.65
CA THR A 150 -8.11 -0.52 21.64
C THR A 150 -8.94 0.11 22.76
N HIS A 151 -8.79 1.41 23.03
CA HIS A 151 -9.54 2.08 24.11
C HIS A 151 -10.95 2.55 23.73
N SER A 152 -11.39 2.36 22.49
CA SER A 152 -12.58 3.06 21.98
C SER A 152 -13.65 2.17 21.31
N LEU A 153 -13.91 1.01 21.90
CA LEU A 153 -15.13 0.24 21.60
C LEU A 153 -16.41 0.87 22.17
N GLN A 154 -16.33 2.06 22.79
CA GLN A 154 -17.51 2.81 23.20
C GLN A 154 -18.25 3.35 21.97
N ALA A 155 -19.59 3.31 22.01
CA ALA A 155 -20.45 3.84 20.96
C ALA A 155 -20.17 5.34 20.72
N PHE A 156 -19.31 5.63 19.75
CA PHE A 156 -19.02 6.99 19.34
C PHE A 156 -20.25 7.67 18.75
N SER A 157 -20.43 8.96 19.04
CA SER A 157 -21.31 9.81 18.23
C SER A 157 -20.78 9.88 16.79
N GLN A 158 -21.66 10.05 15.79
CA GLN A 158 -21.25 10.09 14.37
C GLN A 158 -20.13 11.09 14.09
N ARG A 159 -20.14 12.28 14.73
CA ARG A 159 -19.05 13.27 14.62
C ARG A 159 -17.70 12.70 15.10
N ARG A 160 -17.67 12.07 16.28
CA ARG A 160 -16.44 11.45 16.82
C ARG A 160 -15.93 10.30 15.94
N LYS A 161 -16.82 9.56 15.26
CA LYS A 161 -16.40 8.53 14.29
C LYS A 161 -15.65 9.12 13.10
N GLN A 162 -16.13 10.26 12.58
CA GLN A 162 -15.50 10.90 11.43
C GLN A 162 -14.12 11.48 11.78
N ASP A 163 -13.99 12.09 12.96
CA ASP A 163 -12.72 12.59 13.48
C ASP A 163 -11.70 11.46 13.73
N THR A 164 -12.17 10.27 14.10
CA THR A 164 -11.30 9.09 14.34
C THR A 164 -10.70 8.54 13.04
N LEU A 165 -11.36 8.74 11.89
CA LEU A 165 -10.86 8.29 10.59
C LEU A 165 -9.92 9.29 9.91
N GLU A 166 -9.98 10.57 10.27
CA GLU A 166 -9.12 11.60 9.66
C GLU A 166 -7.62 11.27 9.66
N PRO A 167 -7.01 10.68 10.71
CA PRO A 167 -5.61 10.29 10.69
C PRO A 167 -5.24 9.27 9.60
N TYR A 168 -6.21 8.48 9.15
CA TYR A 168 -6.05 7.48 8.10
C TYR A 168 -6.39 8.02 6.71
N ARG A 169 -6.99 9.22 6.60
CA ARG A 169 -7.35 9.81 5.32
C ARG A 169 -6.16 10.53 4.68
N LEU A 170 -5.71 10.02 3.55
CA LEU A 170 -4.82 10.73 2.64
C LEU A 170 -5.65 11.51 1.62
N ARG A 171 -5.73 12.81 1.85
CA ARG A 171 -6.43 13.75 0.97
C ARG A 171 -5.58 14.09 -0.26
N PHE A 172 -6.25 14.30 -1.40
CA PHE A 172 -5.59 14.47 -2.69
C PHE A 172 -4.76 15.74 -2.79
N GLU A 173 -5.09 16.78 -2.02
CA GLU A 173 -4.32 18.03 -1.98
C GLU A 173 -2.88 17.78 -1.52
N LYS A 174 -2.67 16.78 -0.66
CA LYS A 174 -1.32 16.38 -0.20
C LYS A 174 -0.51 15.68 -1.30
N LEU A 175 -1.17 15.13 -2.30
CA LEU A 175 -0.56 14.40 -3.42
C LEU A 175 -0.17 15.32 -4.58
N ARG A 176 -0.92 16.42 -4.80
CA ARG A 176 -0.73 17.35 -5.95
C ARG A 176 0.68 17.93 -6.11
N LYS A 177 1.49 17.94 -5.04
CA LYS A 177 2.86 18.46 -5.07
C LYS A 177 3.89 17.47 -5.61
N TYR A 178 3.50 16.23 -5.88
CA TYR A 178 4.37 15.20 -6.43
C TYR A 178 3.94 14.89 -7.86
N ASP A 179 4.92 14.79 -8.74
CA ASP A 179 4.76 14.50 -10.16
C ASP A 179 4.92 13.01 -10.50
N THR A 180 5.28 12.19 -9.51
CA THR A 180 5.66 10.80 -9.68
C THR A 180 5.22 9.95 -8.48
N PHE A 181 4.74 8.75 -8.77
CA PHE A 181 4.33 7.76 -7.78
C PHE A 181 4.62 6.36 -8.28
N GLU A 182 4.79 5.44 -7.35
CA GLU A 182 4.83 4.01 -7.67
C GLU A 182 3.90 3.24 -6.73
N LEU A 183 3.20 2.26 -7.29
CA LEU A 183 2.31 1.35 -6.58
C LEU A 183 2.84 -0.05 -6.77
N LEU A 184 2.92 -0.83 -5.69
CA LEU A 184 3.22 -2.26 -5.77
C LEU A 184 2.03 -3.06 -5.26
N TYR A 185 1.42 -3.79 -6.18
CA TYR A 185 0.27 -4.63 -5.93
C TYR A 185 0.71 -6.07 -5.70
N LEU A 186 0.13 -6.76 -4.73
CA LEU A 186 0.18 -8.22 -4.70
C LEU A 186 -0.81 -8.76 -5.73
N THR A 187 -0.36 -9.70 -6.56
CA THR A 187 -1.21 -10.37 -7.53
C THR A 187 -1.52 -11.76 -7.00
N LEU A 188 -2.76 -12.01 -6.63
CA LEU A 188 -3.20 -13.38 -6.32
C LEU A 188 -3.03 -14.20 -7.61
N GLY A 189 -2.36 -15.35 -7.51
CA GLY A 189 -2.34 -16.29 -8.63
C GLY A 189 -3.78 -16.63 -9.00
N ALA A 190 -4.09 -16.71 -10.29
CA ALA A 190 -5.20 -17.55 -10.69
C ALA A 190 -4.94 -18.93 -10.09
N GLU A 191 -5.92 -19.49 -9.39
CA GLU A 191 -5.89 -20.92 -9.13
C GLU A 191 -5.86 -21.60 -10.51
N ASP A 192 -4.73 -22.23 -10.84
CA ASP A 192 -4.60 -23.11 -12.00
C ASP A 192 -5.44 -24.38 -11.80
#